data_AF-A0A962D7B7-F1
#
_entry.id   AF-A0A962D7B7-F1
#
_cell.length_a   1.000
_cell.length_b   1.000
_cell.length_c   1.000
_cell.angle_alpha   90.00
_cell.angle_beta   90.00
_cell.angle_gamma   90.00
#
_symmetry.space_group_name_H-M   'P 1'
#
loop_
_entity.id
_entity.type
_entity.pdbx_description
1 polymer ?
#
loop_
_entity_poly.entity_id
_entity_poly.type
_entity_poly.pdbx_seq_one_letter_code
_entity_poly.pdbx_strand_id
1 'polypeptide(L)'
;MIIDIVVLLIILASVLIAFLRGFVREVLTILGIIGGLAAAYFGGPYFVPIMNGWLGVQEIAEGEEQAKLFDLIPYIYVSRALAYGGIFTVVVGVLSLLSHLLAEFISKIGLGALDRTLGVVFGLVRGILLVGIIYLPVYANAKTEDKKKWLEGSKCAPYMEAVAGWMFSFAPKDMQEQVEKLSGQGNPAQKLLEAQGLVGGSGKDDKAGSEDKKDEKPGDKGGYTDKERDAMDKLIEEQSKGALGLNE
;
A
#
# COMPACT_ATOMS: atom_id res chain seq x y z
N MET A 1 17.14 10.82 -10.94
CA MET A 1 17.59 12.04 -10.21
C MET A 1 16.48 13.01 -9.84
N ILE A 2 15.72 13.60 -10.78
CA ILE A 2 14.66 14.58 -10.45
C ILE A 2 13.60 13.98 -9.52
N ILE A 3 13.14 12.76 -9.82
CA ILE A 3 12.17 12.03 -9.00
C ILE A 3 12.70 11.84 -7.57
N ASP A 4 13.98 11.50 -7.42
CA ASP A 4 14.58 11.28 -6.09
C ASP A 4 14.56 12.58 -5.26
N ILE A 5 14.80 13.73 -5.90
CA ILE A 5 14.71 15.05 -5.25
C ILE A 5 13.27 15.34 -4.83
N VAL A 6 12.29 15.08 -5.70
CA VAL A 6 10.87 15.29 -5.39
C VAL A 6 10.42 14.40 -4.24
N VAL A 7 10.78 13.11 -4.26
CA VAL A 7 10.48 12.16 -3.18
C VAL A 7 11.11 12.62 -1.87
N LEU A 8 12.39 13.02 -1.90
CA LEU A 8 13.09 13.53 -0.72
C LEU A 8 12.40 14.79 -0.16
N LEU A 9 12.00 15.73 -1.03
CA LEU A 9 11.29 16.95 -0.61
C LEU A 9 9.94 16.62 0.04
N ILE A 10 9.17 15.68 -0.52
CA ILE A 10 7.88 15.26 0.06
C ILE A 10 8.08 14.65 1.44
N ILE A 11 9.04 13.72 1.57
CA ILE A 11 9.33 13.06 2.84
C ILE A 11 9.83 14.08 3.87
N LEU A 12 10.76 14.96 3.48
CA LEU A 12 11.31 15.98 4.36
C LEU A 12 10.23 16.96 4.84
N ALA A 13 9.37 17.43 3.93
CA ALA A 13 8.25 18.29 4.27
C ALA A 13 7.26 17.58 5.22
N SER A 14 6.96 16.30 4.98
CA SER A 14 6.08 15.51 5.85
C SER A 14 6.65 15.36 7.26
N VAL A 15 7.93 15.00 7.36
CA VAL A 15 8.66 14.89 8.64
C VAL A 15 8.70 16.22 9.37
N LEU A 16 9.03 17.32 8.67
CA LEU A 16 9.10 18.64 9.26
C LEU A 16 7.74 19.11 9.79
N ILE A 17 6.67 18.95 8.99
CA ILE A 17 5.32 19.31 9.40
C ILE A 17 4.88 18.48 10.61
N ALA A 18 5.16 17.18 10.62
CA ALA A 18 4.80 16.30 11.73
C ALA A 18 5.62 16.60 13.00
N PHE A 19 6.90 16.97 12.87
CA PHE A 19 7.72 17.45 13.98
C PHE A 19 7.16 18.74 14.59
N LEU A 20 6.73 19.69 13.75
CA LEU A 20 6.15 20.97 14.21
C LEU A 20 4.78 20.77 14.86
N ARG A 21 3.97 19.85 14.33
CA ARG A 21 2.60 19.60 14.80
C ARG A 21 2.51 18.65 15.99
N GLY A 22 3.45 17.70 16.11
CA GLY A 22 3.41 16.62 17.09
C GLY A 22 2.68 15.37 16.60
N PHE A 23 3.06 14.21 17.14
CA PHE A 23 2.47 12.91 16.82
C PHE A 23 0.97 12.86 17.12
N VAL A 24 0.56 13.28 18.32
CA VAL A 24 -0.83 13.12 18.75
C VAL A 24 -1.79 13.92 17.88
N ARG A 25 -1.40 15.14 17.50
CA ARG A 25 -2.22 15.94 16.59
C ARG A 25 -2.40 15.25 15.25
N GLU A 26 -1.34 14.62 14.76
CA GLU A 26 -1.35 13.95 13.47
C GLU A 26 -2.19 12.66 13.49
N VAL A 27 -2.06 11.83 14.53
CA VAL A 27 -2.91 10.64 14.71
C VAL A 27 -4.38 11.02 14.85
N LEU A 28 -4.69 12.03 15.66
CA LEU A 28 -6.06 12.52 15.82
C LEU A 28 -6.61 13.14 14.53
N THR A 29 -5.76 13.68 13.66
CA THR A 29 -6.18 14.15 12.34
C THR A 29 -6.61 12.99 11.45
N ILE A 30 -5.85 11.90 11.42
CA ILE A 30 -6.23 10.69 10.65
C ILE A 30 -7.51 10.08 11.22
N LEU A 31 -7.59 9.92 12.55
CA LEU A 31 -8.81 9.44 13.19
C LEU A 31 -10.00 10.38 12.93
N GLY A 32 -9.74 11.68 12.88
CA GLY A 32 -10.71 12.71 12.49
C GLY A 32 -11.27 12.48 11.09
N ILE A 33 -10.40 12.25 10.11
CA ILE A 33 -10.79 11.98 8.73
C ILE A 33 -11.57 10.66 8.65
N ILE A 34 -11.09 9.58 9.26
CA ILE A 34 -11.76 8.27 9.25
C ILE A 34 -13.14 8.38 9.91
N GLY A 35 -13.20 8.99 11.10
CA GLY A 35 -14.45 9.22 11.82
C GLY A 35 -15.42 10.12 11.06
N GLY A 36 -14.92 11.16 10.41
CA GLY A 36 -15.71 12.04 9.53
C GLY A 36 -16.25 11.32 8.31
N LEU A 37 -15.45 10.47 7.65
CA LEU A 37 -15.89 9.65 6.52
C LEU A 37 -16.94 8.63 6.96
N ALA A 38 -16.74 7.95 8.08
CA ALA A 38 -17.72 7.03 8.65
C ALA A 38 -19.02 7.76 8.99
N ALA A 39 -18.94 8.91 9.66
CA ALA A 39 -20.11 9.72 10.00
C ALA A 39 -20.85 10.21 8.74
N ALA A 40 -20.13 10.63 7.69
CA ALA A 40 -20.73 11.01 6.43
C ALA A 40 -21.38 9.82 5.72
N TYR A 41 -20.75 8.65 5.73
CA TYR A 41 -21.28 7.43 5.11
C TYR A 41 -22.60 6.99 5.77
N PHE A 42 -22.64 6.94 7.11
CA PHE A 42 -23.84 6.51 7.85
C PHE A 42 -24.88 7.63 7.99
N GLY A 43 -24.45 8.87 8.20
CA GLY A 43 -25.32 10.02 8.45
C GLY A 43 -25.83 10.70 7.17
N GLY A 44 -25.08 10.61 6.07
CA GLY A 44 -25.38 11.26 4.80
C GLY A 44 -26.79 10.99 4.29
N PRO A 45 -27.25 9.72 4.22
CA PRO A 45 -28.60 9.39 3.76
C PRO A 45 -29.71 10.09 4.55
N TYR A 46 -29.52 10.35 5.85
CA TYR A 46 -30.51 11.02 6.70
C TYR A 46 -30.55 12.54 6.48
N PHE A 47 -29.45 13.14 6.02
CA PHE A 47 -29.36 14.60 5.79
C PHE A 47 -29.63 15.01 4.34
N VAL A 48 -29.53 14.08 3.38
CA VAL A 48 -29.93 14.31 1.98
C VAL A 48 -31.36 14.88 1.84
N PRO A 49 -32.41 14.34 2.48
CA PRO A 49 -33.76 14.91 2.34
C PRO A 49 -33.86 16.34 2.89
N ILE A 50 -33.13 16.64 3.97
CA ILE A 50 -33.07 17.99 4.54
C ILE A 50 -32.42 18.96 3.55
N MET A 51 -31.30 18.56 2.94
CA MET A 51 -30.62 19.37 1.93
C MET A 51 -31.42 19.51 0.64
N ASN A 52 -32.15 18.48 0.23
CA ASN A 52 -33.10 18.56 -0.89
C ASN A 52 -34.19 19.60 -0.60
N GLY A 53 -34.76 19.59 0.61
CA GLY A 53 -35.76 20.59 1.02
C GLY A 53 -35.20 22.02 1.03
N TRP A 54 -33.96 22.21 1.51
CA TRP A 54 -33.33 23.54 1.56
C TRP A 54 -32.98 24.09 0.18
N LEU A 55 -32.57 23.22 -0.74
CA LEU A 55 -32.24 23.58 -2.12
C LEU A 55 -33.45 23.52 -3.08
N GLY A 56 -34.64 23.19 -2.58
CA GLY A 56 -35.84 23.05 -3.41
C GLY A 56 -35.75 21.92 -4.45
N VAL A 57 -34.92 20.91 -4.20
CA VAL A 57 -34.77 19.74 -5.08
C VAL A 57 -35.99 18.86 -4.90
N GLN A 58 -36.95 18.98 -5.81
CA GLN A 58 -38.10 18.08 -5.89
C GLN A 58 -37.70 16.84 -6.70
N GLU A 59 -38.30 15.69 -6.38
CA GLU A 59 -38.24 14.51 -7.25
C GLU A 59 -39.00 14.84 -8.53
N ILE A 60 -38.23 15.30 -9.51
CA ILE A 60 -38.63 15.58 -10.88
C ILE A 60 -39.25 14.32 -11.48
N ALA A 61 -40.51 14.44 -11.90
CA ALA A 61 -41.17 13.44 -12.72
C ALA A 61 -40.40 13.26 -14.04
N GLU A 62 -40.43 12.05 -14.63
CA GLU A 62 -39.81 11.78 -15.92
C GLU A 62 -40.29 12.79 -16.97
N GLY A 63 -39.41 13.71 -17.37
CA GLY A 63 -39.66 14.69 -18.45
C GLY A 63 -39.43 16.17 -18.11
N GLU A 64 -39.21 16.54 -16.86
CA GLU A 64 -38.93 17.95 -16.49
C GLU A 64 -37.42 18.27 -16.44
N GLU A 65 -37.05 19.48 -16.88
CA GLU A 65 -35.67 19.95 -16.83
C GLU A 65 -35.23 20.13 -15.36
N GLN A 66 -34.22 19.36 -14.96
CA GLN A 66 -33.64 19.50 -13.62
C GLN A 66 -33.00 20.88 -13.49
N ALA A 67 -33.24 21.58 -12.38
CA ALA A 67 -32.42 22.71 -12.01
C ALA A 67 -30.94 22.28 -11.99
N LYS A 68 -30.09 23.07 -12.67
CA LYS A 68 -28.64 22.88 -12.70
C LYS A 68 -27.94 24.10 -12.12
N LEU A 69 -26.92 23.85 -11.31
CA LEU A 69 -26.00 24.87 -10.85
C LEU A 69 -25.00 25.15 -11.99
N PHE A 70 -24.92 26.41 -12.42
CA PHE A 70 -24.06 26.86 -13.54
C PHE A 70 -24.30 26.09 -14.85
N ASP A 71 -25.53 25.65 -15.14
CA ASP A 71 -25.93 24.82 -16.30
C ASP A 71 -25.15 23.50 -16.48
N LEU A 72 -24.26 23.17 -15.52
CA LEU A 72 -23.30 22.08 -15.63
C LEU A 72 -23.55 20.99 -14.60
N ILE A 73 -23.91 21.36 -13.36
CA ILE A 73 -24.01 20.42 -12.24
C ILE A 73 -25.47 20.30 -11.78
N PRO A 74 -26.13 19.15 -11.95
CA PRO A 74 -27.49 18.96 -11.44
C PRO A 74 -27.58 19.17 -9.92
N TYR A 75 -28.61 19.87 -9.45
CA TYR A 75 -28.75 20.22 -8.02
C TYR A 75 -28.83 19.00 -7.10
N ILE A 76 -29.22 17.83 -7.60
CA ILE A 76 -29.19 16.56 -6.86
C ILE A 76 -27.77 16.15 -6.43
N TYR A 77 -26.75 16.43 -7.23
CA TYR A 77 -25.36 16.17 -6.85
C TYR A 77 -24.88 17.22 -5.85
N VAL A 78 -25.34 18.46 -5.98
CA VAL A 78 -25.04 19.54 -5.03
C VAL A 78 -25.63 19.22 -3.65
N SER A 79 -26.89 18.79 -3.57
CA SER A 79 -27.55 18.45 -2.31
C SER A 79 -26.86 17.28 -1.60
N ARG A 80 -26.48 16.24 -2.36
CA ARG A 80 -25.68 15.12 -1.84
C ARG A 80 -24.31 15.60 -1.37
N ALA A 81 -23.60 16.40 -2.17
CA ALA A 81 -22.30 16.93 -1.77
C ALA A 81 -22.39 17.76 -0.48
N LEU A 82 -23.42 18.59 -0.33
CA LEU A 82 -23.65 19.37 0.89
C LEU A 82 -24.04 18.49 2.08
N ALA A 83 -24.86 17.46 1.89
CA ALA A 83 -25.27 16.57 2.97
C ALA A 83 -24.06 15.78 3.52
N TYR A 84 -23.35 15.07 2.65
CA TYR A 84 -22.20 14.25 3.04
C TYR A 84 -21.01 15.14 3.46
N GLY A 85 -20.71 16.17 2.68
CA GLY A 85 -19.62 17.11 2.95
C GLY A 85 -19.86 17.95 4.20
N GLY A 86 -21.11 18.33 4.49
CA GLY A 86 -21.50 19.05 5.70
C GLY A 86 -21.24 18.22 6.95
N ILE A 87 -21.72 16.97 6.99
CA ILE A 87 -21.47 16.06 8.12
C ILE A 87 -19.96 15.82 8.29
N PHE A 88 -19.26 15.50 7.20
CA PHE A 88 -17.81 15.30 7.22
C PHE A 88 -17.10 16.51 7.84
N THR A 89 -17.41 17.71 7.36
CA THR A 89 -16.78 18.96 7.80
C THR A 89 -17.05 19.24 9.28
N VAL A 90 -18.29 19.06 9.73
CA VAL A 90 -18.65 19.29 11.14
C VAL A 90 -17.90 18.31 12.05
N VAL A 91 -17.90 17.02 11.71
CA VAL A 91 -17.25 15.98 12.53
C VAL A 91 -15.74 16.17 12.58
N VAL A 92 -15.10 16.40 11.43
CA VAL A 92 -13.66 16.70 11.37
C VAL A 92 -13.35 17.99 12.12
N GLY A 93 -14.20 19.01 12.01
CA GLY A 93 -14.05 20.27 12.75
C GLY A 93 -14.05 20.05 14.26
N VAL A 94 -15.02 19.31 14.80
CA VAL A 94 -15.10 18.96 16.23
C VAL A 94 -13.88 18.15 16.68
N LEU A 95 -13.48 17.13 15.91
CA LEU A 95 -12.31 16.30 16.25
C LEU A 95 -11.00 17.08 16.14
N SER A 96 -10.90 18.03 15.21
CA SER A 96 -9.75 18.95 15.08
C SER A 96 -9.63 19.88 16.29
N LEU A 97 -10.75 20.41 16.79
CA LEU A 97 -10.76 21.17 18.04
C LEU A 97 -10.27 20.30 19.20
N LEU A 98 -10.83 19.11 19.37
CA LEU A 98 -10.40 18.17 20.43
C LEU A 98 -8.91 17.83 20.31
N SER A 99 -8.40 17.64 19.08
CA SER A 99 -6.99 17.41 18.79
C SER A 99 -6.11 18.56 19.26
N HIS A 100 -6.55 19.81 19.08
CA HIS A 100 -5.84 20.97 19.58
C HIS A 100 -5.72 20.98 21.11
N LEU A 101 -6.83 20.69 21.81
CA LEU A 101 -6.87 20.63 23.27
C LEU A 101 -5.96 19.52 23.82
N LEU A 102 -5.99 18.33 23.22
CA LEU A 102 -5.18 17.19 23.66
C LEU A 102 -3.69 17.42 23.42
N ALA A 103 -3.32 18.01 22.27
CA ALA A 103 -1.93 18.36 21.98
C ALA A 103 -1.38 19.39 22.97
N GLU A 104 -2.19 20.37 23.37
CA GLU A 104 -1.82 21.31 24.44
C GLU A 104 -1.69 20.63 25.81
N PHE A 105 -2.56 19.66 26.11
CA PHE A 105 -2.46 18.93 27.37
C PHE A 105 -1.14 18.15 27.47
N ILE A 106 -0.72 17.51 26.38
CA ILE A 106 0.54 16.76 26.29
C ILE A 106 1.76 17.67 26.46
N SER A 107 1.71 18.89 25.93
CA SER A 107 2.79 19.85 26.13
C SER A 107 2.88 20.33 27.58
N LYS A 108 1.73 20.52 28.26
CA LYS A 108 1.66 20.93 29.67
C LYS A 108 2.22 19.89 30.64
N ILE A 109 2.06 18.60 30.36
CA ILE A 109 2.63 17.51 31.18
C ILE A 109 4.12 17.24 30.89
N GLY A 110 4.78 18.08 30.10
CA GLY A 110 6.21 17.97 29.79
C GLY A 110 6.57 16.93 28.71
N LEU A 111 5.58 16.25 28.12
CA LEU A 111 5.78 15.23 27.08
C LEU A 111 5.85 15.81 25.66
N GLY A 112 5.83 17.14 25.51
CA GLY A 112 5.88 17.79 24.20
C GLY A 112 7.11 17.43 23.37
N ALA A 113 8.28 17.24 23.99
CA ALA A 113 9.48 16.81 23.27
C ALA A 113 9.33 15.38 22.71
N LEU A 114 8.80 14.46 23.51
CA LEU A 114 8.53 13.08 23.09
C LEU A 114 7.50 13.05 21.95
N ASP A 115 6.41 13.81 22.08
CA ASP A 115 5.38 13.93 21.04
C ASP A 115 5.93 14.42 19.69
N ARG A 116 6.87 15.38 19.70
CA ARG A 116 7.54 15.85 18.48
C ARG A 116 8.47 14.80 17.88
N THR A 117 9.22 14.06 18.69
CA THR A 117 10.10 12.99 18.20
C THR A 117 9.32 11.82 17.61
N LEU A 118 8.20 11.42 18.22
CA LEU A 118 7.27 10.46 17.64
C LEU A 118 6.64 11.03 16.35
N GLY A 119 6.42 12.34 16.31
CA GLY A 119 5.94 13.04 15.12
C GLY A 119 6.87 12.87 13.94
N VAL A 120 8.19 12.87 14.14
CA VAL A 120 9.18 12.61 13.07
C VAL A 120 9.00 11.20 12.49
N VAL A 121 8.91 10.17 13.34
CA VAL A 121 8.74 8.79 12.89
C VAL A 121 7.42 8.64 12.13
N PHE A 122 6.35 9.21 12.66
CA PHE A 122 5.05 9.19 12.01
C PHE A 122 5.07 9.95 10.67
N GLY A 123 5.69 11.14 10.62
CA GLY A 123 5.85 11.94 9.41
C GLY A 123 6.67 11.23 8.35
N LEU A 124 7.65 10.42 8.74
CA LEU A 124 8.40 9.58 7.81
C LEU A 124 7.51 8.50 7.20
N VAL A 125 6.78 7.75 8.03
CA VAL A 125 5.82 6.73 7.56
C VAL A 125 4.78 7.36 6.65
N ARG A 126 4.17 8.47 7.07
CA ARG A 126 3.20 9.23 6.28
C ARG A 126 3.80 9.72 4.97
N GLY A 127 5.04 10.23 4.98
CA GLY A 127 5.74 10.70 3.79
C GLY A 127 5.91 9.58 2.75
N ILE A 128 6.34 8.39 3.20
CA ILE A 128 6.45 7.20 2.35
C ILE A 128 5.08 6.82 1.78
N LEU A 129 4.03 6.82 2.62
CA LEU A 129 2.68 6.52 2.17
C LEU A 129 2.15 7.57 1.16
N LEU A 130 2.41 8.85 1.38
CA LEU A 130 2.02 9.91 0.46
C LEU A 130 2.68 9.77 -0.90
N VAL A 131 3.97 9.44 -0.93
CA VAL A 131 4.69 9.18 -2.19
C VAL A 131 4.07 7.98 -2.92
N GLY A 132 3.73 6.90 -2.21
CA GLY A 132 3.04 5.75 -2.79
C GLY A 132 1.67 6.10 -3.38
N ILE A 133 0.86 6.88 -2.65
CA ILE A 133 -0.45 7.35 -3.11
C ILE A 133 -0.32 8.21 -4.37
N ILE A 134 0.65 9.13 -4.40
CA ILE A 134 0.91 9.98 -5.57
C ILE A 134 1.36 9.15 -6.78
N TYR A 135 2.13 8.08 -6.54
CA TYR A 135 2.60 7.18 -7.60
C TYR A 135 1.54 6.16 -8.05
N LEU A 136 0.50 5.91 -7.25
CA LEU A 136 -0.53 4.90 -7.50
C LEU A 136 -1.19 4.98 -8.90
N PRO A 137 -1.52 6.17 -9.44
CA PRO A 137 -2.08 6.28 -10.80
C PRO A 137 -1.09 5.84 -11.87
N VAL A 138 0.20 6.14 -11.70
CA VAL A 138 1.27 5.70 -12.61
C VAL A 138 1.46 4.20 -12.48
N TYR A 139 1.45 3.67 -11.25
CA TYR A 139 1.52 2.25 -10.99
C TYR A 139 0.38 1.49 -11.69
N ALA A 140 -0.86 1.99 -11.59
CA ALA A 140 -2.05 1.31 -12.08
C ALA A 140 -2.28 1.45 -13.60
N ASN A 141 -1.88 2.57 -14.22
CA ASN A 141 -2.28 2.88 -15.59
C ASN A 141 -1.12 2.97 -16.60
N ALA A 142 0.14 3.12 -16.16
CA ALA A 142 1.26 3.28 -17.07
C ALA A 142 1.84 1.94 -17.55
N LYS A 143 2.18 1.87 -18.84
CA LYS A 143 2.88 0.73 -19.46
C LYS A 143 4.33 0.64 -18.97
N THR A 144 4.89 -0.56 -18.95
CA THR A 144 6.26 -0.81 -18.48
C THR A 144 7.33 0.02 -19.21
N GLU A 145 7.18 0.23 -20.52
CA GLU A 145 8.10 1.04 -21.32
C GLU A 145 8.11 2.52 -20.89
N ASP A 146 6.92 3.09 -20.67
CA ASP A 146 6.77 4.49 -20.24
C ASP A 146 7.30 4.66 -18.80
N LYS A 147 7.04 3.69 -17.92
CA LYS A 147 7.60 3.66 -16.56
C LYS A 147 9.13 3.69 -16.63
N LYS A 148 9.75 2.83 -17.44
CA LYS A 148 11.20 2.76 -17.58
C LYS A 148 11.80 4.09 -18.04
N LYS A 149 11.18 4.74 -19.03
CA LYS A 149 11.64 6.04 -19.57
C LYS A 149 11.56 7.17 -18.54
N TRP A 150 10.49 7.24 -17.76
CA TRP A 150 10.30 8.31 -16.77
C TRP A 150 11.08 8.07 -15.48
N LEU A 151 11.23 6.81 -15.06
CA LEU A 151 11.89 6.41 -13.83
C LEU A 151 13.39 6.12 -14.02
N GLU A 152 13.91 6.26 -15.24
CA GLU A 152 15.30 5.96 -15.57
C GLU A 152 16.28 6.72 -14.65
N GLY A 153 17.22 5.99 -14.05
CA GLY A 153 18.22 6.56 -13.15
C GLY A 153 17.65 7.12 -11.84
N SER A 154 16.44 6.75 -11.44
CA SER A 154 15.92 6.99 -10.09
C SER A 154 16.29 5.86 -9.14
N LYS A 155 16.83 6.21 -7.97
CA LYS A 155 17.11 5.26 -6.88
C LYS A 155 15.85 4.99 -6.05
N CYS A 156 14.92 5.94 -6.00
CA CYS A 156 13.66 5.83 -5.27
C CYS A 156 12.59 5.03 -6.02
N ALA A 157 12.69 4.90 -7.35
CA ALA A 157 11.74 4.17 -8.19
C ALA A 157 11.35 2.77 -7.68
N PRO A 158 12.30 1.84 -7.36
CA PRO A 158 11.93 0.52 -6.85
C PRO A 158 11.16 0.59 -5.53
N TYR A 159 11.51 1.51 -4.63
CA TYR A 159 10.80 1.68 -3.36
C TYR A 159 9.38 2.23 -3.56
N MET A 160 9.20 3.15 -4.51
CA MET A 160 7.87 3.66 -4.87
C MET A 160 6.99 2.56 -5.44
N GLU A 161 7.54 1.70 -6.31
CA GLU A 161 6.85 0.53 -6.84
C GLU A 161 6.47 -0.47 -5.74
N ALA A 162 7.36 -0.71 -4.78
CA ALA A 162 7.06 -1.56 -3.62
C ALA A 162 5.89 -1.01 -2.80
N VAL A 163 5.95 0.27 -2.43
CA VAL A 163 4.91 0.90 -1.58
C VAL A 163 3.58 0.94 -2.33
N ALA A 164 3.58 1.30 -3.60
CA ALA A 164 2.36 1.31 -4.40
C ALA A 164 1.80 -0.10 -4.62
N GLY A 165 2.63 -1.11 -4.89
CA GLY A 165 2.19 -2.51 -4.99
C GLY A 165 1.60 -3.02 -3.67
N TRP A 166 2.21 -2.69 -2.53
CA TRP A 166 1.65 -2.98 -1.22
C TRP A 166 0.29 -2.30 -0.99
N MET A 167 0.14 -1.02 -1.35
CA MET A 167 -1.15 -0.33 -1.27
C MET A 167 -2.20 -0.95 -2.20
N PHE A 168 -1.80 -1.33 -3.41
CA PHE A 168 -2.69 -1.90 -4.41
C PHE A 168 -3.18 -3.30 -4.04
N SER A 169 -2.52 -4.00 -3.11
CA SER A 169 -3.01 -5.27 -2.55
C SER A 169 -4.34 -5.13 -1.81
N PHE A 170 -4.69 -3.92 -1.35
CA PHE A 170 -5.98 -3.59 -0.76
C PHE A 170 -7.03 -3.16 -1.79
N ALA A 171 -6.63 -2.98 -3.06
CA ALA A 171 -7.56 -2.61 -4.13
C ALA A 171 -8.44 -3.82 -4.54
N PRO A 172 -9.62 -3.58 -5.16
CA PRO A 172 -10.47 -4.63 -5.71
C PRO A 172 -9.72 -5.56 -6.69
N LYS A 173 -10.08 -6.85 -6.69
CA LYS A 173 -9.38 -7.88 -7.47
C LYS A 173 -9.37 -7.61 -8.98
N ASP A 174 -10.42 -6.98 -9.50
CA ASP A 174 -10.54 -6.56 -10.90
C ASP A 174 -9.47 -5.55 -11.31
N MET A 175 -9.05 -4.67 -10.40
CA MET A 175 -7.97 -3.71 -10.65
C MET A 175 -6.59 -4.40 -10.56
N GLN A 176 -6.43 -5.35 -9.64
CA GLN A 176 -5.21 -6.15 -9.50
C GLN A 176 -4.85 -6.88 -10.80
N GLU A 177 -5.84 -7.54 -11.40
CA GLU A 177 -5.66 -8.27 -12.65
C GLU A 177 -5.30 -7.35 -13.83
N GLN A 178 -5.86 -6.14 -13.89
CA GLN A 178 -5.53 -5.15 -14.92
C GLN A 178 -4.08 -4.69 -14.83
N VAL A 179 -3.58 -4.45 -13.62
CA VAL A 179 -2.19 -4.05 -13.42
C VAL A 179 -1.22 -5.18 -13.71
N GLU A 180 -1.57 -6.42 -13.36
CA GLU A 180 -0.75 -7.59 -13.71
C GLU A 180 -0.59 -7.72 -15.23
N LYS A 181 -1.68 -7.53 -15.99
CA LYS A 181 -1.65 -7.51 -17.46
C LYS A 181 -0.80 -6.38 -18.04
N LEU A 182 -0.79 -5.21 -17.40
CA LEU A 182 -0.06 -4.02 -17.86
C LEU A 182 1.42 -4.01 -17.45
N SER A 183 1.74 -4.62 -16.30
CA SER A 183 3.08 -4.62 -15.72
C SER A 183 3.88 -5.88 -16.06
N GLY A 184 3.22 -7.01 -16.34
CA GLY A 184 3.86 -8.30 -16.58
C GLY A 184 4.67 -8.82 -15.38
N GLN A 185 4.53 -8.22 -14.19
CA GLN A 185 5.31 -8.54 -13.00
C GLN A 185 4.42 -8.63 -11.75
N GLY A 186 4.45 -9.79 -11.09
CA GLY A 186 3.87 -9.99 -9.77
C GLY A 186 4.45 -9.07 -8.69
N ASN A 187 3.78 -9.03 -7.53
CA ASN A 187 3.89 -8.01 -6.47
C ASN A 187 5.34 -7.51 -6.22
N PRO A 188 5.72 -6.30 -6.67
CA PRO A 188 7.10 -5.81 -6.62
C PRO A 188 7.59 -5.59 -5.19
N ALA A 189 6.68 -5.38 -4.23
CA ALA A 189 7.02 -5.30 -2.81
C ALA A 189 7.71 -6.58 -2.32
N GLN A 190 7.17 -7.76 -2.64
CA GLN A 190 7.74 -9.04 -2.22
C GLN A 190 9.12 -9.28 -2.82
N LYS A 191 9.30 -8.99 -4.11
CA LYS A 191 10.58 -9.17 -4.80
C LYS A 191 11.71 -8.30 -4.23
N LEU A 192 11.40 -7.08 -3.79
CA LEU A 192 12.39 -6.20 -3.16
C LEU A 192 12.78 -6.67 -1.75
N LEU A 193 11.82 -7.22 -1.00
CA LEU A 193 12.08 -7.83 0.30
C LEU A 193 12.89 -9.14 0.18
N GLU A 194 12.65 -9.94 -0.85
CA GLU A 194 13.42 -11.13 -1.19
C GLU A 194 14.85 -10.77 -1.68
N ALA A 195 14.97 -9.76 -2.55
CA ALA A 195 16.27 -9.30 -3.05
C ALA A 195 17.18 -8.72 -1.94
N GLN A 196 16.60 -8.21 -0.85
CA GLN A 196 17.33 -7.74 0.33
C GLN A 196 17.57 -8.85 1.37
N GLY A 197 17.12 -10.08 1.10
CA GLY A 197 17.26 -11.22 2.02
C GLY A 197 16.48 -11.09 3.33
N LEU A 198 15.55 -10.12 3.43
CA LEU A 198 14.75 -9.86 4.63
C LEU A 198 13.53 -10.79 4.73
N VAL A 199 13.09 -11.35 3.61
CA VAL A 199 12.10 -12.44 3.54
C VAL A 199 12.82 -13.71 3.10
N GLY A 200 13.32 -14.44 4.08
CA GLY A 200 13.79 -15.81 3.90
C GLY A 200 12.67 -16.79 4.24
N GLY A 201 12.22 -17.56 3.24
CA GLY A 201 11.52 -18.82 3.45
C GLY A 201 10.00 -18.74 3.61
N SER A 202 9.29 -18.59 2.50
CA SER A 202 8.08 -19.39 2.29
C SER A 202 8.16 -19.93 0.87
N GLY A 203 8.76 -21.11 0.74
CA GLY A 203 8.70 -21.88 -0.49
C GLY A 203 7.24 -22.08 -0.88
N LYS A 204 6.84 -21.44 -1.97
CA LYS A 204 5.80 -21.95 -2.84
C LYS A 204 6.37 -21.90 -4.25
N ASP A 205 6.92 -23.05 -4.62
CA ASP A 205 7.20 -23.42 -5.98
C ASP A 205 5.98 -23.11 -6.82
N ASP A 206 6.15 -22.29 -7.86
CA ASP A 206 5.32 -22.28 -9.06
C ASP A 206 6.12 -21.61 -10.18
N LYS A 207 7.18 -22.29 -10.65
CA LYS A 207 7.70 -22.08 -12.00
C LYS A 207 6.99 -23.07 -12.91
N ALA A 208 6.05 -22.57 -13.72
CA ALA A 208 5.48 -23.29 -14.85
C ALA A 208 5.95 -22.68 -16.18
N GLY A 209 6.45 -23.54 -17.05
CA GLY A 209 6.73 -23.34 -18.49
C GLY A 209 8.20 -23.07 -18.81
N SER A 210 8.91 -23.83 -19.64
CA SER A 210 8.72 -25.08 -20.41
C SER A 210 10.16 -25.48 -20.83
N GLU A 211 10.61 -26.73 -20.80
CA GLU A 211 10.51 -27.66 -21.94
C GLU A 211 11.06 -29.06 -21.56
N ASP A 212 10.35 -30.06 -22.10
CA ASP A 212 10.69 -31.45 -22.48
C ASP A 212 10.97 -32.57 -21.45
N LYS A 213 9.97 -33.49 -21.37
CA LYS A 213 10.00 -34.97 -21.24
C LYS A 213 10.73 -35.58 -20.02
N LYS A 214 10.19 -36.54 -19.25
CA LYS A 214 9.28 -37.66 -19.55
C LYS A 214 8.81 -38.30 -18.21
N ASP A 215 7.75 -39.08 -18.29
CA ASP A 215 6.95 -39.72 -17.23
C ASP A 215 7.72 -40.52 -16.14
N GLU A 216 7.33 -40.36 -14.86
CA GLU A 216 6.79 -41.44 -13.97
C GLU A 216 6.46 -40.91 -12.55
N LYS A 217 5.30 -41.33 -12.01
CA LYS A 217 4.81 -41.16 -10.62
C LYS A 217 5.18 -42.42 -9.78
N PRO A 218 4.92 -42.48 -8.45
CA PRO A 218 5.20 -41.56 -7.34
C PRO A 218 5.79 -42.30 -6.09
N GLY A 219 6.45 -41.56 -5.19
CA GLY A 219 6.47 -41.86 -3.74
C GLY A 219 7.62 -42.71 -3.20
N ASP A 220 8.43 -42.13 -2.31
CA ASP A 220 8.39 -42.41 -0.87
C ASP A 220 9.38 -41.47 -0.16
N LYS A 221 8.95 -40.89 0.96
CA LYS A 221 9.78 -40.01 1.79
C LYS A 221 10.43 -40.86 2.86
N GLY A 222 11.74 -41.08 2.76
CA GLY A 222 12.54 -41.52 3.90
C GLY A 222 13.62 -42.55 3.59
N GLY A 223 14.54 -42.23 2.67
CA GLY A 223 15.73 -43.04 2.46
C GLY A 223 16.79 -42.27 1.69
N TYR A 224 18.06 -42.68 1.85
CA TYR A 224 19.14 -42.21 0.99
C TYR A 224 18.81 -42.52 -0.47
N THR A 225 18.95 -41.50 -1.31
CA THR A 225 18.78 -41.58 -2.77
C THR A 225 19.78 -42.56 -3.37
N ASP A 226 19.46 -43.16 -4.51
CA ASP A 226 20.34 -44.17 -5.13
C ASP A 226 21.75 -43.63 -5.41
N LYS A 227 21.86 -42.33 -5.71
CA LYS A 227 23.14 -41.64 -5.89
C LYS A 227 23.97 -41.56 -4.60
N GLU A 228 23.30 -41.41 -3.45
CA GLU A 228 23.96 -41.39 -2.14
C GLU A 228 24.41 -42.79 -1.70
N ARG A 229 23.68 -43.84 -2.11
CA ARG A 229 24.07 -45.24 -1.89
C ARG A 229 25.32 -45.59 -2.71
N ASP A 230 25.31 -45.26 -4.00
CA ASP A 230 26.46 -45.47 -4.88
C ASP A 230 27.72 -44.72 -4.39
N ALA A 231 27.52 -43.53 -3.79
CA ALA A 231 28.62 -42.77 -3.19
C ALA A 231 29.17 -43.43 -1.93
N MET A 232 28.30 -43.99 -1.07
CA MET A 232 28.71 -44.73 0.13
C MET A 232 29.43 -46.03 -0.21
N ASP A 233 28.95 -46.78 -1.21
CA ASP A 233 29.57 -48.03 -1.65
C ASP A 233 30.98 -47.79 -2.20
N LYS A 234 31.17 -46.70 -2.97
CA LYS A 234 32.51 -46.31 -3.44
C LYS A 234 33.47 -45.97 -2.30
N LEU A 235 33.01 -45.27 -1.27
CA LEU A 235 33.83 -44.91 -0.12
C LEU A 235 34.20 -46.13 0.73
N ILE A 236 33.29 -47.09 0.88
CA ILE A 236 33.55 -48.35 1.58
C ILE A 236 34.54 -49.20 0.79
N GLU A 237 34.41 -49.26 -0.54
CA GLU A 237 35.35 -49.98 -1.41
C GLU A 237 36.74 -49.33 -1.40
N GLU A 238 36.81 -48.01 -1.38
CA GLU A 238 38.07 -47.24 -1.31
C GLU A 238 38.76 -47.40 0.06
N GLN A 239 38.02 -47.39 1.17
CA GLN A 239 38.55 -47.69 2.50
C GLN A 239 38.97 -49.17 2.66
N SER A 240 38.22 -50.09 2.08
CA SER A 240 38.52 -51.53 2.07
C SER A 240 39.81 -51.83 1.28
N LYS A 241 39.97 -51.22 0.09
CA LYS A 241 41.20 -51.30 -0.69
C LYS A 241 42.39 -50.61 -0.01
N GLY A 242 42.16 -49.51 0.71
CA GLY A 242 43.18 -48.83 1.51
C GLY A 242 43.64 -49.64 2.73
N ALA A 243 42.76 -50.43 3.34
CA ALA A 243 43.06 -51.27 4.50
C ALA A 243 43.73 -52.61 4.15
N LEU A 244 43.63 -53.05 2.89
CA LEU A 244 44.25 -54.29 2.38
C LEU A 244 45.57 -54.06 1.62
N GLY A 245 46.04 -52.81 1.52
CA GLY A 245 47.31 -52.44 0.86
C GLY A 245 48.55 -52.59 1.74
N LEU A 246 48.69 -53.69 2.48
CA LEU A 246 49.97 -54.08 3.11
C LEU A 246 50.37 -55.50 2.66
N ASN A 247 51.51 -55.57 1.98
CA ASN A 247 52.23 -56.70 1.38
C ASN A 247 51.64 -57.12 0.01
N GLU A 248 52.30 -56.94 -1.13
CA GLU A 248 53.73 -56.86 -1.50
C GLU A 248 53.96 -55.84 -2.61
#